data_AF-A0A9P7FTX7-F1
#
_entry.id   AF-A0A9P7FTX7-F1
#
_cell.length_a   1.000
_cell.length_b   1.000
_cell.length_c   1.000
_cell.angle_alpha   90.00
_cell.angle_beta   90.00
_cell.angle_gamma   90.00
#
_symmetry.space_group_name_H-M   'P 1'
#
loop_
_entity.id
_entity.type
_entity.pdbx_description
1 polymer ?
#
loop_
_entity_poly.entity_id
_entity_poly.type
_entity_poly.pdbx_seq_one_letter_code
_entity_poly.pdbx_strand_id
1 'polypeptide(L)'
;MWQNSLQSSVEVAVVIGFESCPTYSCHPASDGIGTVLYNGKYNPQYRTPGLPPYQNFSVLIPFTAPQGPAQLNLAHFALTGAGLAPFLETSNVTVFVL
;
A
#
# COMPACT_ATOMS: atom_id res chain seq x y z
N MET A 1 -9.48 18.49 19.19
CA MET A 1 -10.20 18.85 17.95
C MET A 1 -9.18 19.03 16.83
N TRP A 2 -9.03 18.01 15.99
CA TRP A 2 -8.58 18.17 14.60
C TRP A 2 -9.42 17.19 13.78
N GLN A 3 -10.57 17.69 13.35
CA GLN A 3 -11.39 17.09 12.31
C GLN A 3 -10.61 17.22 11.01
N ASN A 4 -10.04 16.13 10.51
CA ASN A 4 -9.66 16.01 9.11
C ASN A 4 -10.09 14.63 8.62
N SER A 5 -11.39 14.39 8.67
CA SER A 5 -12.07 13.67 7.59
C SER A 5 -13.43 14.36 7.43
N LEU A 6 -13.50 15.34 6.53
CA LEU A 6 -14.77 15.96 6.13
C LEU A 6 -15.66 14.95 5.38
N GLN A 7 -15.10 13.78 5.04
CA GLN A 7 -15.79 12.62 4.53
C GLN A 7 -15.43 11.44 5.42
N SER A 8 -16.43 10.73 5.94
CA SER A 8 -16.21 9.42 6.57
C SER A 8 -15.40 8.54 5.62
N SER A 9 -14.29 7.97 6.10
CA SER A 9 -13.55 6.91 5.42
C SER A 9 -13.78 5.61 6.16
N VAL A 10 -14.17 4.57 5.43
CA VAL A 10 -14.22 3.19 5.92
C VAL A 10 -13.10 2.43 5.24
N GLU A 11 -12.08 2.10 6.02
CA GLU A 11 -10.94 1.31 5.57
C GLU A 11 -11.36 -0.13 5.29
N VAL A 12 -11.05 -0.64 4.10
CA VAL A 12 -11.47 -2.00 3.69
C VAL A 12 -10.26 -2.93 3.60
N ALA A 13 -9.32 -2.63 2.71
CA ALA A 13 -8.22 -3.53 2.42
C ALA A 13 -6.95 -2.79 1.97
N VAL A 14 -5.82 -3.41 2.26
CA VAL A 14 -4.52 -3.08 1.71
C VAL A 14 -3.95 -4.33 1.05
N VAL A 15 -3.43 -4.15 -0.15
CA VAL A 15 -2.66 -5.16 -0.88
C VAL A 15 -1.25 -4.63 -1.05
N ILE A 16 -0.26 -5.41 -0.64
CA ILE A 16 1.15 -5.13 -0.88
C ILE A 16 1.65 -6.17 -1.86
N GLY A 17 2.21 -5.72 -2.97
CA GLY A 17 2.88 -6.57 -3.93
C GLY A 17 4.32 -6.15 -4.17
N PHE A 18 5.02 -7.02 -4.86
CA PHE A 18 6.44 -6.89 -5.16
C PHE A 18 6.68 -7.14 -6.64
N GLU A 19 7.44 -6.25 -7.25
CA GLU A 19 7.90 -6.35 -8.62
C GLU A 19 9.42 -6.20 -8.65
N SER A 20 10.11 -7.18 -9.25
CA SER A 20 11.54 -7.05 -9.54
C SER A 20 11.70 -6.54 -10.96
N CYS A 21 12.52 -5.50 -11.14
CA CYS A 21 12.75 -4.84 -12.42
C CYS A 21 14.26 -4.56 -12.61
N PRO A 22 15.10 -5.61 -12.70
CA PRO A 22 16.55 -5.44 -12.70
C PRO A 22 17.09 -4.82 -14.00
N THR A 23 16.37 -4.96 -15.11
CA THR A 23 16.80 -4.55 -16.46
C THR A 23 15.92 -3.47 -17.08
N TYR A 24 14.81 -3.10 -16.43
CA TYR A 24 13.83 -2.14 -16.93
C TYR A 24 13.24 -1.34 -15.76
N SER A 25 12.51 -0.26 -16.06
CA SER A 25 11.78 0.49 -15.02
C SER A 25 10.55 -0.29 -14.56
N CYS A 26 10.38 -0.47 -13.26
CA CYS A 26 9.17 -1.09 -12.68
C CYS A 26 7.90 -0.38 -13.16
N HIS A 27 6.81 -1.12 -13.29
CA HIS A 27 5.54 -0.55 -13.69
C HIS A 27 4.99 0.37 -12.58
N PRO A 28 4.18 1.39 -12.94
CA PRO A 28 3.39 2.12 -11.96
C PRO A 28 2.49 1.18 -11.15
N ALA A 29 2.33 1.43 -9.85
CA ALA A 29 1.45 0.62 -9.00
C ALA A 29 -0.03 0.65 -9.45
N SER A 30 -0.43 1.69 -10.20
CA SER A 30 -1.75 1.79 -10.84
C SER A 30 -1.97 0.78 -11.95
N ASP A 31 -0.89 0.33 -12.60
CA ASP A 31 -0.94 -0.57 -13.76
C ASP A 31 -0.81 -2.03 -13.32
N GLY A 32 -0.09 -2.28 -12.22
CA GLY A 32 0.05 -3.60 -11.64
C GLY A 32 0.70 -3.62 -10.26
N ILE A 33 0.20 -4.49 -9.38
CA ILE A 33 0.76 -4.71 -8.04
C ILE A 33 1.92 -5.71 -8.02
N GLY A 34 2.10 -6.51 -9.08
CA GLY A 34 3.13 -7.55 -9.14
C GLY A 34 2.77 -8.79 -8.31
N THR A 35 3.77 -9.42 -7.71
CA THR A 35 3.58 -10.60 -6.85
C THR A 35 3.01 -10.18 -5.50
N VAL A 36 1.78 -10.59 -5.19
CA VAL A 36 1.11 -10.24 -3.93
C VAL A 36 1.86 -10.86 -2.75
N LEU A 37 2.35 -10.03 -1.84
CA LEU A 37 3.00 -10.42 -0.60
C LEU A 37 2.06 -10.32 0.62
N TYR A 38 1.06 -9.42 0.54
CA TYR A 38 0.03 -9.27 1.55
C TYR A 38 -1.29 -8.87 0.90
N ASN A 39 -2.38 -9.44 1.39
CA ASN A 39 -3.74 -9.05 1.06
C ASN A 39 -4.60 -9.22 2.31
N GLY A 40 -5.06 -8.11 2.88
CA GLY A 40 -5.81 -8.16 4.12
C GLY A 40 -6.45 -6.84 4.50
N LYS A 41 -7.16 -6.87 5.63
CA LYS A 41 -7.87 -5.71 6.16
C LYS A 41 -6.89 -4.63 6.61
N TYR A 42 -7.23 -3.38 6.28
CA TYR A 42 -6.53 -2.22 6.81
C TYR A 42 -7.28 -1.66 8.01
N ASN A 43 -6.58 -1.51 9.14
CA ASN A 43 -7.11 -1.04 10.41
C ASN A 43 -6.08 -0.14 11.11
N PRO A 44 -5.86 1.08 10.60
CA PRO A 44 -4.84 1.98 11.11
C PRO A 44 -5.15 2.46 12.52
N GLN A 45 -4.12 2.59 13.35
CA GLN A 45 -4.26 2.92 14.77
C GLN A 45 -3.75 4.34 15.06
N TYR A 46 -4.52 5.10 15.84
CA TYR A 46 -4.10 6.40 16.37
C TYR A 46 -3.22 6.20 17.60
N ARG A 47 -1.91 6.00 17.39
CA ARG A 47 -0.96 5.79 18.51
C ARG A 47 -0.29 7.08 19.00
N THR A 48 -0.13 8.07 18.13
CA THR A 48 0.63 9.29 18.46
C THR A 48 -0.24 10.53 18.25
N PRO A 49 -0.47 11.34 19.30
CA PRO A 49 -1.22 12.59 19.18
C PRO A 49 -0.58 13.51 18.14
N GLY A 50 -1.38 14.00 17.19
CA GLY A 50 -0.92 14.93 16.15
C GLY A 50 -0.29 14.29 14.92
N LEU A 51 -0.14 12.95 14.88
CA LEU A 51 0.28 12.24 13.66
C LEU A 51 -0.91 11.53 12.99
N PRO A 52 -0.86 11.34 11.66
CA PRO A 52 -1.81 10.47 10.97
C PRO A 52 -1.82 9.05 11.55
N PRO A 53 -2.97 8.35 11.49
CA PRO A 53 -3.03 6.96 11.92
C PRO A 53 -2.22 6.08 10.96
N TYR A 54 -1.63 5.01 11.47
CA TYR A 54 -0.80 4.10 10.67
C TYR A 54 -0.97 2.64 11.11
N GLN A 55 -0.59 1.73 10.22
CA GLN A 55 -0.45 0.31 10.50
C GLN A 55 0.88 -0.19 9.92
N ASN A 56 1.63 -0.93 10.73
CA ASN A 56 2.87 -1.53 10.27
C ASN A 56 2.58 -2.86 9.59
N PHE A 57 3.22 -3.08 8.44
CA PHE A 57 3.16 -4.32 7.70
C PHE A 57 4.56 -4.91 7.59
N SER A 58 4.65 -6.22 7.74
CA SER A 58 5.88 -6.98 7.51
C SER A 58 5.59 -8.00 6.42
N VAL A 59 6.35 -7.91 5.34
CA VAL A 59 6.24 -8.80 4.19
C VAL A 59 7.59 -9.42 3.90
N LEU A 60 7.59 -10.64 3.37
CA LEU A 60 8.80 -11.36 3.01
C LEU A 60 8.99 -11.27 1.50
N ILE A 61 10.17 -10.83 1.08
CA ILE A 61 10.57 -10.84 -0.32
C ILE A 61 10.89 -12.29 -0.70
N PRO A 62 10.39 -12.81 -1.85
CA PRO A 62 10.72 -14.15 -2.31
C PRO A 62 12.24 -14.32 -2.48
N PHE A 63 12.80 -15.43 -1.99
CA PHE A 63 14.24 -15.73 -2.13
C PHE A 63 14.68 -15.93 -3.59
N THR A 64 13.72 -16.17 -4.49
CA THR A 64 13.93 -16.30 -5.93
C THR A 64 13.96 -14.96 -6.66
N ALA A 65 13.77 -13.84 -5.94
CA ALA A 65 13.80 -12.51 -6.54
C ALA A 65 15.19 -12.22 -7.12
N PRO A 66 15.29 -11.79 -8.39
CA PRO A 66 16.55 -11.33 -8.95
C PRO A 66 17.16 -10.19 -8.13
N GLN A 67 18.49 -10.20 -8.00
CA GLN A 67 19.23 -9.08 -7.44
C GLN A 67 19.07 -7.83 -8.31
N GLY A 68 19.00 -6.67 -7.67
CA GLY A 68 18.88 -5.37 -8.34
C GLY A 68 17.65 -4.55 -7.95
N PRO A 69 17.33 -3.51 -8.74
CA PRO A 69 16.17 -2.67 -8.53
C PRO A 69 14.85 -3.46 -8.51
N ALA A 70 14.01 -3.12 -7.54
CA ALA A 70 12.69 -3.67 -7.39
C ALA A 70 11.76 -2.62 -6.76
N GLN A 71 10.48 -2.93 -6.66
CA GLN A 71 9.48 -2.02 -6.13
C GLN A 71 8.47 -2.79 -5.28
N LEU A 72 8.09 -2.17 -4.17
CA LEU A 72 6.91 -2.54 -3.41
C LEU A 72 5.76 -1.65 -3.86
N ASN A 73 4.67 -2.29 -4.29
CA ASN A 73 3.46 -1.63 -4.75
C ASN A 73 2.36 -1.81 -3.71
N LEU A 74 1.68 -0.73 -3.37
CA LEU A 74 0.58 -0.68 -2.42
C LEU A 74 -0.70 -0.33 -3.17
N ALA A 75 -1.74 -1.14 -3.00
CA ALA A 75 -3.11 -0.77 -3.33
C ALA A 75 -3.92 -0.68 -2.04
N HIS A 76 -4.53 0.47 -1.81
CA HIS A 76 -5.37 0.76 -0.66
C HIS A 76 -6.80 1.02 -1.14
N PHE A 77 -7.72 0.20 -0.66
CA PHE A 77 -9.14 0.31 -0.95
C PHE A 77 -9.89 0.80 0.28
N ALA A 78 -10.66 1.87 0.09
CA ALA A 78 -11.50 2.47 1.12
C ALA A 78 -12.86 2.88 0.52
N LEU A 79 -13.85 3.09 1.40
CA LEU A 79 -15.13 3.71 1.04
C LEU A 79 -15.17 5.11 1.63
N THR A 80 -15.39 6.11 0.79
CA THR A 80 -15.33 7.52 1.21
C THR A 80 -16.66 8.24 1.03
N GLY A 81 -16.90 9.23 1.88
CA GLY A 81 -18.09 10.08 1.85
C GLY A 81 -19.35 9.42 2.42
N ALA A 82 -20.46 10.17 2.41
CA ALA A 82 -21.73 9.72 2.98
C ALA A 82 -22.37 8.56 2.20
N GLY A 83 -22.05 8.42 0.92
CA GLY A 83 -22.55 7.36 0.06
C GLY A 83 -21.67 6.11 0.01
N LEU A 84 -20.58 6.05 0.79
CA LEU A 84 -19.60 4.95 0.75
C LEU A 84 -19.09 4.66 -0.67
N ALA A 85 -18.67 5.72 -1.38
CA ALA A 85 -18.16 5.58 -2.73
C ALA A 85 -16.83 4.82 -2.72
N PRO A 86 -16.61 3.86 -3.64
CA PRO A 86 -15.36 3.12 -3.71
C PRO A 86 -14.22 4.05 -4.12
N PHE A 87 -13.14 4.00 -3.35
CA PHE A 87 -11.92 4.76 -3.59
C PHE A 87 -10.72 3.80 -3.59
N LEU A 88 -9.89 3.90 -4.62
CA LEU A 88 -8.67 3.14 -4.77
C LEU A 88 -7.49 4.11 -4.85
N GLU A 89 -6.56 3.96 -3.92
CA GLU A 89 -5.29 4.67 -3.93
C GLU A 89 -4.18 3.65 -4.20
N THR A 90 -3.27 4.00 -5.09
CA THR A 90 -2.07 3.19 -5.37
C THR A 90 -0.83 4.01 -5.12
N SER A 91 0.14 3.42 -4.43
CA SER A 91 1.45 4.04 -4.19
C SER A 91 2.54 2.99 -4.31
N ASN A 92 3.79 3.45 -4.42
CA ASN A 92 4.94 2.57 -4.58
C ASN A 92 6.16 3.09 -3.83
N VAL A 93 7.06 2.15 -3.50
CA VAL A 93 8.37 2.44 -2.91
C VAL A 93 9.42 1.59 -3.62
N THR A 94 10.47 2.24 -4.12
CA THR A 94 11.62 1.55 -4.72
C THR A 94 12.46 0.90 -3.62
N VAL A 95 12.82 -0.36 -3.85
CA VAL A 95 13.70 -1.16 -2.98
C VAL A 95 14.82 -1.79 -3.81
N PHE A 96 15.87 -2.26 -3.14
CA PHE A 96 16.98 -2.93 -3.81
C PHE A 96 17.20 -4.30 -3.21
N VAL A 97 17.17 -5.34 -4.04
CA VAL A 97 17.45 -6.72 -3.64
C VAL A 97 18.96 -6.94 -3.71
N LEU A 98 19.55 -7.33 -2.58
CA LEU A 98 21.00 -7.56 -2.42
C LEU A 98 21.36 -9.03 -2.56
#